data_AF-A0A356DXZ7-F1
#
_entry.id   AF-A0A356DXZ7-F1
#
_cell.length_a   1.000
_cell.length_b   1.000
_cell.length_c   1.000
_cell.angle_alpha   90.00
_cell.angle_beta   90.00
_cell.angle_gamma   90.00
#
_symmetry.space_group_name_H-M   'P 1'
#
loop_
_entity.id
_entity.type
_entity.pdbx_description
1 polymer ?
#
loop_
_entity_poly.entity_id
_entity_poly.type
_entity_poly.pdbx_seq_one_letter_code
_entity_poly.pdbx_strand_id
1 'polypeptide(L)'
;MTEELNLSTVFEEVTKVLATNRQQLDDADEYNHNHGSNMVHTFNLIQQAVASKEGEPVSDQLAFASKILKEQSTGGTAQIYADGLNKASQEFVGKDFNASTAGTLINSMMGMDAGAERGTGDFLSTLLGSLTKPQAEEEPQAPAPSQPTDLFGSLIGSLAGQQQTSATPASQPDASDILGGLFGGLTGQQHTPATPVSQPDASDLLGGLLGGLTGGGSSQTSSSGGIGDLVGSLLGGQSSGSQSSGLDAKDLLSLGLAYFAAKQSGQSNLQAIMQALGSASPLGKRQDQQQSGALVINTILNMLGSK
;
A
#
# COMPACT_ATOMS: atom_id res chain seq x y z
N MET A 1 -36.13 -0.82 12.70
CA MET A 1 -35.75 -1.34 11.38
C MET A 1 -34.32 -0.90 11.16
N THR A 2 -33.36 -1.81 11.07
CA THR A 2 -31.98 -1.47 10.72
C THR A 2 -31.98 -1.04 9.26
N GLU A 3 -31.60 0.20 8.95
CA GLU A 3 -31.46 0.65 7.57
C GLU A 3 -30.49 -0.28 6.85
N GLU A 4 -30.97 -0.97 5.81
CA GLU A 4 -30.16 -1.86 5.00
C GLU A 4 -29.08 -1.02 4.29
N LEU A 5 -27.82 -1.45 4.39
CA LEU A 5 -26.71 -0.71 3.78
C LEU A 5 -26.83 -0.86 2.25
N ASN A 6 -27.28 0.18 1.57
CA ASN A 6 -27.38 0.21 0.11
C ASN A 6 -26.72 1.47 -0.47
N LEU A 7 -26.47 1.49 -1.79
CA LEU A 7 -25.78 2.60 -2.43
C LEU A 7 -26.52 3.93 -2.27
N SER A 8 -27.85 3.95 -2.33
CA SER A 8 -28.64 5.17 -2.15
C SER A 8 -28.39 5.81 -0.79
N THR A 9 -28.44 5.01 0.29
CA THR A 9 -28.15 5.51 1.64
C THR A 9 -26.72 6.02 1.80
N VAL A 10 -25.74 5.33 1.18
CA VAL A 10 -24.33 5.75 1.24
C VAL A 10 -24.11 7.07 0.52
N PHE A 11 -24.59 7.19 -0.72
CA PHE A 11 -24.39 8.42 -1.50
C PHE A 11 -25.22 9.59 -0.97
N GLU A 12 -26.38 9.34 -0.35
CA GLU A 12 -27.11 10.36 0.38
C GLU A 12 -26.30 10.90 1.56
N GLU A 13 -25.74 10.03 2.39
CA GLU A 13 -24.97 10.46 3.56
C GLU A 13 -23.68 11.20 3.17
N VAL A 14 -22.98 10.71 2.13
CA VAL A 14 -21.82 11.42 1.57
C VAL A 14 -22.22 12.81 1.06
N THR A 15 -23.35 12.93 0.35
CA THR A 15 -23.84 14.22 -0.14
C THR A 15 -24.14 15.18 1.01
N LYS A 16 -24.76 14.69 2.10
CA LYS A 16 -25.01 15.49 3.32
C LYS A 16 -23.71 15.99 3.94
N VAL A 17 -22.73 15.11 4.16
CA VAL A 17 -21.44 15.50 4.74
C VAL A 17 -20.72 16.51 3.87
N LEU A 18 -20.68 16.32 2.55
CA LEU A 18 -20.09 17.28 1.63
C LEU A 18 -20.82 18.63 1.65
N ALA A 19 -22.16 18.63 1.75
CA ALA A 19 -22.95 19.85 1.85
C ALA A 19 -22.66 20.61 3.16
N THR A 20 -22.54 19.91 4.28
CA THR A 20 -22.15 20.49 5.57
C THR A 20 -20.76 21.11 5.52
N ASN A 21 -19.82 20.48 4.80
CA ASN A 21 -18.43 20.94 4.70
C ASN A 21 -18.18 21.83 3.47
N ARG A 22 -19.22 22.22 2.72
CA ARG A 22 -19.10 22.90 1.42
C ARG A 22 -18.23 24.14 1.49
N GLN A 23 -18.50 25.03 2.45
CA GLN A 23 -17.76 26.29 2.56
C GLN A 23 -16.27 26.06 2.85
N GLN A 24 -15.95 25.13 3.77
CA GLN A 24 -14.56 24.80 4.07
C GLN A 24 -13.83 24.26 2.83
N LEU A 25 -14.51 23.45 2.02
CA LEU A 25 -13.95 22.90 0.78
C LEU A 25 -13.81 23.97 -0.32
N ASP A 26 -14.73 24.92 -0.40
CA ASP A 26 -14.62 26.10 -1.28
C ASP A 26 -13.46 27.01 -0.84
N ASP A 27 -13.27 27.21 0.47
CA ASP A 27 -12.17 28.01 1.01
C ASP A 27 -10.80 27.35 0.78
N ALA A 28 -10.74 26.00 0.80
CA ALA A 28 -9.53 25.23 0.52
C ALA A 28 -9.12 25.22 -0.96
N ASP A 29 -10.02 25.61 -1.86
CA ASP A 29 -9.77 25.70 -3.30
C ASP A 29 -9.28 27.10 -3.68
N GLU A 30 -7.95 27.27 -3.64
CA GLU A 30 -7.27 28.55 -3.87
C GLU A 30 -7.42 29.10 -5.30
N TYR A 31 -7.95 28.32 -6.24
CA TYR A 31 -8.02 28.72 -7.65
C TYR A 31 -9.29 29.51 -7.97
N ASN A 32 -10.47 28.93 -7.69
CA ASN A 32 -11.75 29.53 -8.05
C ASN A 32 -12.84 29.36 -6.98
N HIS A 33 -12.48 28.88 -5.79
CA HIS A 33 -13.33 28.81 -4.60
C HIS A 33 -14.70 28.15 -4.85
N ASN A 34 -14.72 27.08 -5.63
CA ASN A 34 -15.98 26.40 -5.94
C ASN A 34 -15.90 24.87 -5.85
N HIS A 35 -14.76 24.32 -5.42
CA HIS A 35 -14.59 22.88 -5.27
C HIS A 35 -15.64 22.22 -4.36
N GLY A 36 -15.91 22.78 -3.19
CA GLY A 36 -16.97 22.28 -2.31
C GLY A 36 -18.34 22.27 -2.98
N SER A 37 -18.69 23.35 -3.67
CA SER A 37 -19.92 23.47 -4.43
C SER A 37 -19.99 22.44 -5.57
N ASN A 38 -18.89 22.21 -6.29
CA ASN A 38 -18.77 21.19 -7.32
C ASN A 38 -18.87 19.77 -6.76
N MET A 39 -18.31 19.51 -5.58
CA MET A 39 -18.38 18.22 -4.89
C MET A 39 -19.81 17.89 -4.48
N VAL A 40 -20.55 18.87 -3.92
CA VAL A 40 -21.97 18.71 -3.58
C VAL A 40 -22.78 18.42 -4.84
N HIS A 41 -22.56 19.17 -5.92
CA HIS A 41 -23.25 18.93 -7.19
C HIS A 41 -22.94 17.54 -7.75
N THR A 42 -21.67 17.14 -7.75
CA THR A 42 -21.19 15.83 -8.22
C THR A 42 -21.89 14.69 -7.48
N PHE A 43 -21.90 14.71 -6.14
CA PHE A 43 -22.49 13.64 -5.36
C PHE A 43 -24.02 13.65 -5.37
N ASN A 44 -24.66 14.81 -5.55
CA ASN A 44 -26.10 14.87 -5.84
C ASN A 44 -26.44 14.13 -7.15
N LEU A 45 -25.65 14.32 -8.22
CA LEU A 45 -25.86 13.59 -9.48
C LEU A 45 -25.70 12.07 -9.30
N ILE A 46 -24.66 11.65 -8.56
CA ILE A 46 -24.42 10.23 -8.25
C ILE A 46 -25.60 9.66 -7.47
N GLN A 47 -26.03 10.33 -6.39
CA GLN A 47 -27.15 9.91 -5.56
C GLN A 47 -28.43 9.75 -6.39
N GLN A 48 -28.77 10.75 -7.21
CA GLN A 48 -29.98 10.72 -8.05
C GLN A 48 -29.91 9.60 -9.08
N ALA A 49 -28.75 9.39 -9.70
CA ALA A 49 -28.58 8.35 -10.70
C ALA A 49 -28.72 6.94 -10.09
N VAL A 50 -28.08 6.70 -8.95
CA VAL A 50 -28.20 5.43 -8.21
C VAL A 50 -29.64 5.19 -7.77
N ALA A 51 -30.29 6.19 -7.17
CA ALA A 51 -31.69 6.07 -6.74
C ALA A 51 -32.65 5.78 -7.91
N SER A 52 -32.38 6.34 -9.10
CA SER A 52 -33.20 6.06 -10.30
C SER A 52 -33.04 4.64 -10.86
N LYS A 53 -32.04 3.89 -10.36
CA LYS A 53 -31.76 2.50 -10.70
C LYS A 53 -31.94 1.56 -9.50
N GLU A 54 -32.68 2.00 -8.49
CA GLU A 54 -32.99 1.18 -7.33
C GLU A 54 -33.66 -0.14 -7.75
N GLY A 55 -33.21 -1.25 -7.16
CA GLY A 55 -33.67 -2.60 -7.49
C GLY A 55 -32.92 -3.29 -8.65
N GLU A 56 -32.15 -2.55 -9.44
CA GLU A 56 -31.25 -3.13 -10.44
C GLU A 56 -29.94 -3.64 -9.78
N PRO A 57 -29.16 -4.50 -10.46
CA PRO A 57 -27.85 -4.90 -9.98
C PRO A 57 -26.96 -3.72 -9.62
N VAL A 58 -26.13 -3.86 -8.59
CA VAL A 58 -25.20 -2.81 -8.14
C VAL A 58 -24.27 -2.35 -9.26
N SER A 59 -23.83 -3.27 -10.13
CA SER A 59 -23.08 -2.94 -11.35
C SER A 59 -23.81 -1.91 -12.22
N ASP A 60 -25.11 -2.08 -12.40
CA ASP A 60 -25.92 -1.29 -13.32
C ASP A 60 -26.24 0.08 -12.73
N GLN A 61 -26.47 0.14 -11.42
CA GLN A 61 -26.59 1.40 -10.66
C GLN A 61 -25.32 2.25 -10.82
N LEU A 62 -24.15 1.67 -10.59
CA LEU A 62 -22.85 2.36 -10.67
C LEU A 62 -22.49 2.76 -12.10
N ALA A 63 -22.78 1.91 -13.09
CA ALA A 63 -22.54 2.20 -14.50
C ALA A 63 -23.40 3.39 -14.96
N PHE A 64 -24.67 3.40 -14.55
CA PHE A 64 -25.58 4.51 -14.85
C PHE A 64 -25.13 5.81 -14.17
N ALA A 65 -24.72 5.75 -12.90
CA ALA A 65 -24.17 6.91 -12.19
C ALA A 65 -22.92 7.48 -12.86
N SER A 66 -22.00 6.62 -13.31
CA SER A 66 -20.84 7.03 -14.10
C SER A 66 -21.26 7.77 -15.38
N LYS A 67 -22.20 7.19 -16.14
CA LYS A 67 -22.71 7.78 -17.38
C LYS A 67 -23.30 9.16 -17.14
N ILE A 68 -24.21 9.28 -16.16
CA ILE A 68 -24.84 10.56 -15.80
C ILE A 68 -23.79 11.61 -15.43
N LEU A 69 -22.80 11.22 -14.62
CA LEU A 69 -21.77 12.15 -14.19
C LEU A 69 -20.88 12.62 -15.35
N LYS A 70 -20.54 11.73 -16.30
CA LYS A 70 -19.79 12.09 -17.52
C LYS A 70 -20.56 13.03 -18.44
N GLU A 71 -21.88 12.84 -18.54
CA GLU A 71 -22.76 13.65 -19.40
C GLU A 71 -23.06 15.03 -18.80
N GLN A 72 -23.21 15.12 -17.47
CA GLN A 72 -23.69 16.32 -16.80
C GLN A 72 -22.62 17.14 -16.10
N SER A 73 -21.39 16.64 -15.98
CA SER A 73 -20.28 17.38 -15.35
C SER A 73 -18.98 17.25 -16.13
N THR A 74 -18.34 18.38 -16.41
CA THR A 74 -17.05 18.47 -17.12
C THR A 74 -15.88 18.78 -16.20
N GLY A 75 -16.11 18.95 -14.88
CA GLY A 75 -15.08 19.26 -13.91
C GLY A 75 -14.08 18.11 -13.72
N GLY A 76 -12.80 18.42 -13.56
CA GLY A 76 -11.74 17.40 -13.43
C GLY A 76 -11.99 16.39 -12.29
N THR A 77 -12.43 16.88 -11.12
CA THR A 77 -12.79 16.00 -9.98
C THR A 77 -13.99 15.11 -10.30
N ALA A 78 -15.01 15.63 -11.00
CA ALA A 78 -16.17 14.85 -11.40
C ALA A 78 -15.79 13.73 -12.37
N GLN A 79 -14.86 13.97 -13.28
CA GLN A 79 -14.34 12.94 -14.19
C GLN A 79 -13.61 11.82 -13.44
N ILE A 80 -12.82 12.16 -12.41
CA ILE A 80 -12.17 11.14 -11.55
C ILE A 80 -13.22 10.22 -10.91
N TYR A 81 -14.28 10.80 -10.33
CA TYR A 81 -15.36 10.00 -9.74
C TYR A 81 -16.15 9.22 -10.79
N ALA A 82 -16.42 9.79 -11.97
CA ALA A 82 -17.10 9.11 -13.06
C ALA A 82 -16.32 7.87 -13.51
N ASP A 83 -15.01 7.99 -13.68
CA ASP A 83 -14.15 6.86 -14.04
C ASP A 83 -14.09 5.82 -12.92
N GLY A 84 -14.02 6.27 -11.66
CA GLY A 84 -14.07 5.40 -10.51
C GLY A 84 -15.37 4.61 -10.39
N LEU A 85 -16.51 5.24 -10.66
CA LEU A 85 -17.82 4.57 -10.70
C LEU A 85 -17.90 3.55 -11.84
N ASN A 86 -17.34 3.86 -13.01
CA ASN A 86 -17.28 2.91 -14.14
C ASN A 86 -16.38 1.71 -13.85
N LYS A 87 -15.29 1.89 -13.11
CA LYS A 87 -14.45 0.79 -12.63
C LYS A 87 -15.21 -0.04 -11.60
N ALA A 88 -15.85 0.62 -10.63
CA ALA A 88 -16.67 -0.04 -9.64
C ALA A 88 -17.79 -0.88 -10.28
N SER A 89 -18.48 -0.38 -11.31
CA SER A 89 -19.53 -1.15 -11.96
C SER A 89 -19.05 -2.47 -12.55
N GLN A 90 -17.83 -2.50 -13.08
CA GLN A 90 -17.21 -3.72 -13.62
C GLN A 90 -16.84 -4.69 -12.49
N GLU A 91 -16.29 -4.16 -11.39
CA GLU A 91 -15.94 -4.95 -10.21
C GLU A 91 -17.14 -5.53 -9.47
N PHE A 92 -18.32 -4.92 -9.61
CA PHE A 92 -19.56 -5.33 -8.95
C PHE A 92 -20.46 -6.25 -9.79
N VAL A 93 -20.02 -6.72 -10.96
CA VAL A 93 -20.77 -7.71 -11.74
C VAL A 93 -20.98 -8.97 -10.90
N GLY A 94 -22.24 -9.29 -10.60
CA GLY A 94 -22.63 -10.43 -9.78
C GLY A 94 -22.31 -10.29 -8.28
N LYS A 95 -22.01 -9.08 -7.78
CA LYS A 95 -21.75 -8.82 -6.37
C LYS A 95 -22.74 -7.81 -5.80
N ASP A 96 -23.16 -8.05 -4.56
CA ASP A 96 -23.95 -7.07 -3.81
C ASP A 96 -23.06 -6.04 -3.12
N PHE A 97 -23.65 -4.89 -2.80
CA PHE A 97 -23.03 -3.89 -1.95
C PHE A 97 -23.28 -4.23 -0.48
N ASN A 98 -22.20 -4.40 0.28
CA ASN A 98 -22.23 -4.65 1.72
C ASN A 98 -20.87 -4.28 2.35
N ALA A 99 -20.71 -4.49 3.66
CA ALA A 99 -19.48 -4.13 4.37
C ALA A 99 -18.21 -4.80 3.81
N SER A 100 -18.31 -6.04 3.29
CA SER A 100 -17.17 -6.75 2.71
C SER A 100 -16.77 -6.22 1.33
N THR A 101 -17.71 -5.64 0.58
CA THR A 101 -17.47 -5.10 -0.77
C THR A 101 -17.29 -3.58 -0.79
N ALA A 102 -17.53 -2.89 0.32
CA ALA A 102 -17.40 -1.43 0.40
C ALA A 102 -15.96 -0.94 0.14
N GLY A 103 -14.94 -1.71 0.53
CA GLY A 103 -13.54 -1.41 0.19
C GLY A 103 -13.30 -1.37 -1.32
N THR A 104 -13.97 -2.23 -2.09
CA THR A 104 -13.91 -2.23 -3.56
C THR A 104 -14.48 -0.94 -4.14
N LEU A 105 -15.63 -0.47 -3.63
CA LEU A 105 -16.21 0.80 -4.06
C LEU A 105 -15.28 1.98 -3.73
N ILE A 106 -14.78 2.03 -2.49
CA ILE A 106 -13.87 3.06 -2.00
C ILE A 106 -12.62 3.14 -2.88
N ASN A 107 -11.96 2.00 -3.14
CA ASN A 107 -10.78 1.95 -4.00
C ASN A 107 -11.07 2.44 -5.42
N SER A 108 -12.13 1.92 -6.04
CA SER A 108 -12.49 2.33 -7.40
C SER A 108 -12.80 3.83 -7.47
N MET A 109 -13.58 4.38 -6.54
CA MET A 109 -13.93 5.80 -6.50
C MET A 109 -12.75 6.73 -6.24
N MET A 110 -11.72 6.28 -5.53
CA MET A 110 -10.48 7.04 -5.36
C MET A 110 -9.67 7.13 -6.65
N GLY A 111 -10.10 6.50 -7.75
CA GLY A 111 -9.30 6.39 -8.96
C GLY A 111 -8.02 5.58 -8.73
N MET A 112 -8.00 4.77 -7.66
CA MET A 112 -6.93 3.81 -7.42
C MET A 112 -7.11 2.70 -8.44
N ASP A 113 -6.16 2.59 -9.36
CA ASP A 113 -6.17 1.54 -10.37
C ASP A 113 -6.04 0.18 -9.67
N ALA A 114 -7.17 -0.47 -9.40
CA ALA A 114 -7.22 -1.91 -9.33
C ALA A 114 -6.85 -2.39 -10.74
N GLY A 115 -5.60 -2.79 -10.93
CA GLY A 115 -5.10 -3.27 -12.20
C GLY A 115 -6.07 -4.30 -12.77
N ALA A 116 -6.75 -3.94 -13.86
CA ALA A 116 -7.56 -4.83 -14.66
C ALA A 116 -6.62 -5.78 -15.40
N GLU A 117 -6.12 -6.80 -14.69
CA GLU A 117 -5.74 -8.14 -15.15
C GLU A 117 -5.54 -9.03 -13.91
N ARG A 118 -6.64 -9.38 -13.24
CA ARG A 118 -6.70 -10.65 -12.52
C ARG A 118 -7.92 -11.40 -13.01
N GLY A 119 -7.69 -12.30 -13.95
CA GLY A 119 -8.58 -13.43 -14.18
C GLY A 119 -8.93 -14.05 -12.82
N THR A 120 -10.21 -13.97 -12.47
CA THR A 120 -10.82 -14.49 -11.24
C THR A 120 -10.80 -16.03 -11.15
N GLY A 121 -9.86 -16.68 -11.83
CA GLY A 121 -9.67 -18.13 -11.81
C GLY A 121 -8.23 -18.61 -11.79
N ASP A 122 -7.21 -17.75 -11.95
CA ASP A 122 -5.88 -18.26 -12.32
C ASP A 122 -4.82 -18.20 -11.21
N PHE A 123 -4.98 -17.35 -10.19
CA PHE A 123 -4.00 -17.30 -9.09
C PHE A 123 -4.12 -18.50 -8.14
N LEU A 124 -5.35 -18.87 -7.74
CA LEU A 124 -5.57 -20.05 -6.90
C LEU A 124 -5.37 -21.36 -7.68
N SER A 125 -5.61 -21.36 -9.00
CA SER A 125 -5.31 -22.50 -9.89
C SER A 125 -3.81 -22.68 -10.11
N THR A 126 -3.03 -21.59 -10.23
CA THR A 126 -1.57 -21.65 -10.34
C THR A 126 -0.90 -22.03 -9.02
N LEU A 127 -1.42 -21.54 -7.89
CA LEU A 127 -0.95 -21.93 -6.56
C LEU A 127 -1.31 -23.39 -6.25
N LEU A 128 -2.50 -23.86 -6.65
CA LEU A 128 -2.91 -25.25 -6.44
C LEU A 128 -2.23 -26.19 -7.43
N GLY A 129 -1.95 -25.77 -8.66
CA GLY A 129 -1.18 -26.52 -9.65
C GLY A 129 0.31 -26.67 -9.29
N SER A 130 0.89 -25.68 -8.61
CA SER A 130 2.25 -25.77 -8.06
C SER A 130 2.34 -26.61 -6.79
N LEU A 131 1.26 -26.68 -6.00
CA LEU A 131 1.20 -27.52 -4.80
C LEU A 131 0.83 -28.98 -5.09
N THR A 132 0.16 -29.26 -6.21
CA THR A 132 -0.38 -30.59 -6.52
C THR A 132 0.41 -31.36 -7.57
N LYS A 133 1.48 -30.82 -8.15
CA LYS A 133 2.30 -31.57 -9.11
C LYS A 133 3.10 -32.65 -8.37
N PRO A 134 2.74 -33.94 -8.47
CA PRO A 134 3.52 -35.02 -7.90
C PRO A 134 4.71 -35.23 -8.82
N GLN A 135 5.89 -35.26 -8.21
CA GLN A 135 7.16 -35.58 -8.85
C GLN A 135 7.10 -37.00 -9.41
N ALA A 136 7.11 -37.14 -10.74
CA ALA A 136 7.28 -38.42 -11.41
C ALA A 136 8.78 -38.73 -11.55
N GLU A 137 9.20 -39.70 -10.74
CA GLU A 137 10.12 -40.81 -11.04
C GLU A 137 11.53 -40.50 -11.59
N GLU A 138 12.52 -40.55 -10.70
CA GLU A 138 13.79 -41.26 -10.94
C GLU A 138 14.18 -42.07 -9.68
N GLU A 139 14.67 -43.29 -9.91
CA GLU A 139 14.92 -44.40 -8.99
C GLU A 139 16.38 -44.39 -8.43
N PRO A 140 16.89 -45.36 -7.64
CA PRO A 140 17.03 -45.28 -6.18
C PRO A 140 18.49 -45.24 -5.65
N GLN A 141 18.71 -44.64 -4.46
CA GLN A 141 19.73 -45.09 -3.48
C GLN A 141 19.46 -44.52 -2.06
N ALA A 142 19.62 -45.37 -1.04
CA ALA A 142 19.25 -45.20 0.39
C ALA A 142 20.40 -44.65 1.28
N PRO A 143 20.27 -44.51 2.63
CA PRO A 143 19.16 -44.09 3.49
C PRO A 143 19.47 -42.82 4.37
N ALA A 144 18.40 -42.33 5.02
CA ALA A 144 18.18 -41.20 5.97
C ALA A 144 19.18 -41.06 7.18
N PRO A 145 19.13 -40.01 8.08
CA PRO A 145 17.93 -39.20 8.42
C PRO A 145 18.05 -37.71 8.87
N SER A 146 16.85 -37.11 8.99
CA SER A 146 16.33 -36.15 10.01
C SER A 146 16.36 -34.61 9.84
N GLN A 147 15.12 -34.10 9.64
CA GLN A 147 14.45 -32.90 10.20
C GLN A 147 14.70 -31.50 9.57
N PRO A 148 13.63 -30.76 9.20
CA PRO A 148 13.70 -29.34 8.93
C PRO A 148 13.63 -28.56 10.26
N THR A 149 14.72 -27.89 10.61
CA THR A 149 14.78 -26.97 11.75
C THR A 149 13.83 -25.80 11.53
N ASP A 150 12.93 -25.62 12.49
CA ASP A 150 11.89 -24.60 12.57
C ASP A 150 12.51 -23.20 12.70
N LEU A 151 12.73 -22.55 11.55
CA LEU A 151 13.40 -21.25 11.44
C LEU A 151 12.61 -20.13 12.13
N PHE A 152 11.28 -20.26 12.18
CA PHE A 152 10.39 -19.28 12.81
C PHE A 152 10.48 -19.31 14.35
N GLY A 153 10.68 -20.50 14.93
CA GLY A 153 10.96 -20.66 16.35
C GLY A 153 12.31 -20.05 16.77
N SER A 154 13.32 -20.11 15.89
CA SER A 154 14.65 -19.55 16.19
C SER A 154 14.66 -18.01 16.24
N LEU A 155 13.83 -17.35 15.43
CA LEU A 155 13.76 -15.89 15.39
C LEU A 155 13.05 -15.32 16.62
N ILE A 156 11.94 -15.95 17.03
CA ILE A 156 11.17 -15.55 18.21
C ILE A 156 11.91 -15.86 19.52
N GLY A 157 12.69 -16.96 19.55
CA GLY A 157 13.57 -17.26 20.68
C GLY A 157 14.68 -16.22 20.86
N SER A 158 15.19 -15.64 19.76
CA SER A 158 16.28 -14.66 19.80
C SER A 158 15.87 -13.26 20.28
N LEU A 159 14.58 -12.91 20.17
CA LEU A 159 14.07 -11.58 20.56
C LEU A 159 13.56 -11.54 22.01
N ALA A 160 13.21 -12.70 22.60
CA ALA A 160 12.63 -12.79 23.94
C ALA A 160 13.64 -13.08 25.06
N GLY A 161 14.92 -13.28 24.74
CA GLY A 161 15.93 -13.78 25.67
C GLY A 161 17.16 -12.89 25.87
N GLN A 162 16.99 -11.65 26.35
CA GLN A 162 18.07 -10.94 27.05
C GLN A 162 17.52 -10.14 28.23
N GLN A 163 17.47 -10.80 29.39
CA GLN A 163 17.36 -10.12 30.68
C GLN A 163 18.28 -10.80 31.70
N GLN A 164 19.11 -9.95 32.33
CA GLN A 164 19.68 -10.02 33.69
C GLN A 164 21.21 -10.22 33.94
N THR A 165 21.87 -9.07 34.19
CA THR A 165 22.75 -8.65 35.31
C THR A 165 24.20 -9.13 35.51
N SER A 166 25.12 -8.15 35.71
CA SER A 166 25.88 -7.92 36.97
C SER A 166 26.68 -6.59 36.99
N ALA A 167 26.48 -5.81 38.08
CA ALA A 167 27.31 -4.85 38.84
C ALA A 167 28.28 -3.77 38.20
N THR A 168 28.22 -2.58 38.81
CA THR A 168 28.95 -1.27 38.69
C THR A 168 30.42 -1.27 39.22
N PRO A 169 31.26 -0.17 39.15
CA PRO A 169 30.95 1.27 38.95
C PRO A 169 31.88 2.16 38.06
N ALA A 170 31.34 3.35 37.75
CA ALA A 170 31.99 4.67 37.56
C ALA A 170 32.79 4.99 36.28
N SER A 171 32.18 5.76 35.37
CA SER A 171 32.55 7.16 35.05
C SER A 171 31.68 7.68 33.89
N GLN A 172 31.29 8.95 33.95
CA GLN A 172 30.56 9.70 32.90
C GLN A 172 31.19 9.54 31.50
N PRO A 173 30.40 9.69 30.43
CA PRO A 173 30.91 10.34 29.23
C PRO A 173 30.12 11.59 28.86
N ASP A 174 30.91 12.62 28.58
CA ASP A 174 30.55 13.89 27.97
C ASP A 174 30.04 13.73 26.52
N ALA A 175 29.14 14.62 26.14
CA ALA A 175 28.50 14.68 24.82
C ALA A 175 29.42 15.17 23.67
N SER A 176 30.75 15.02 23.80
CA SER A 176 31.74 15.46 22.82
C SER A 176 32.34 14.33 21.98
N ASP A 177 32.13 13.06 22.37
CA ASP A 177 32.81 11.91 21.76
C ASP A 177 32.14 11.36 20.48
N ILE A 178 30.90 11.77 20.19
CA ILE A 178 30.18 11.34 18.98
C ILE A 178 30.57 12.20 17.77
N LEU A 179 31.00 13.44 18.00
CA LEU A 179 31.37 14.39 16.93
C LEU A 179 32.87 14.34 16.59
N GLY A 180 33.70 13.72 17.43
CA GLY A 180 35.12 13.45 17.13
C GLY A 180 35.34 12.25 16.20
N GLY A 181 34.48 11.23 16.29
CA GLY A 181 34.58 10.02 15.48
C GLY A 181 34.10 10.17 14.03
N LEU A 182 33.25 11.17 13.75
CA LEU A 182 32.70 11.40 12.41
C LEU A 182 33.58 12.31 11.54
N PHE A 183 34.38 13.18 12.15
CA PHE A 183 35.19 14.18 11.43
C PHE A 183 36.65 13.77 11.18
N GLY A 184 37.11 12.67 11.78
CA GLY A 184 38.49 12.18 11.62
C GLY A 184 38.75 11.33 10.36
N GLY A 185 37.71 10.99 9.59
CA GLY A 185 37.82 9.99 8.52
C GLY A 185 38.14 10.49 7.11
N LEU A 186 38.33 11.80 6.88
CA LEU A 186 38.39 12.36 5.52
C LEU A 186 39.72 13.03 5.13
N THR A 187 40.81 12.84 5.86
CA THR A 187 42.12 13.42 5.46
C THR A 187 43.31 12.49 5.74
N GLY A 188 43.94 11.99 4.66
CA GLY A 188 45.23 11.29 4.66
C GLY A 188 45.14 9.79 4.99
N GLN A 189 45.95 8.87 4.45
CA GLN A 189 47.24 9.00 3.77
C GLN A 189 47.64 7.63 3.16
N GLN A 190 48.53 7.68 2.16
CA GLN A 190 49.05 6.57 1.33
C GLN A 190 49.90 5.51 2.06
N HIS A 191 49.94 4.31 1.46
CA HIS A 191 50.63 3.06 1.83
C HIS A 191 52.17 3.06 1.74
N THR A 192 52.83 2.10 2.43
CA THR A 192 53.85 1.14 1.92
C THR A 192 54.05 -0.06 2.90
N PRO A 193 54.63 -1.23 2.50
CA PRO A 193 54.13 -2.55 2.90
C PRO A 193 55.08 -3.45 3.74
N ALA A 194 54.50 -4.44 4.46
CA ALA A 194 55.05 -5.78 4.71
C ALA A 194 53.99 -6.73 5.33
N THR A 195 53.95 -7.99 4.88
CA THR A 195 53.16 -9.15 5.39
C THR A 195 53.95 -9.91 6.50
N PRO A 196 53.44 -10.94 7.24
CA PRO A 196 52.22 -11.76 7.02
C PRO A 196 51.38 -12.24 8.27
N VAL A 197 50.19 -12.82 7.99
CA VAL A 197 49.44 -13.95 8.65
C VAL A 197 48.43 -13.73 9.84
N SER A 198 47.15 -14.01 9.50
CA SER A 198 46.00 -14.66 10.21
C SER A 198 45.13 -13.99 11.30
N GLN A 199 43.92 -13.54 10.91
CA GLN A 199 42.56 -14.01 11.35
C GLN A 199 41.48 -13.06 10.76
N PRO A 200 40.32 -13.51 10.23
CA PRO A 200 39.26 -12.59 9.81
C PRO A 200 38.38 -12.21 11.01
N ASP A 201 38.42 -10.92 11.37
CA ASP A 201 37.49 -10.26 12.28
C ASP A 201 36.15 -9.97 11.58
N ALA A 202 35.05 -10.08 12.34
CA ALA A 202 33.67 -9.85 11.87
C ALA A 202 33.38 -8.41 11.40
N SER A 203 34.34 -7.49 11.56
CA SER A 203 34.31 -6.11 11.06
C SER A 203 34.60 -5.99 9.56
N ASP A 204 35.23 -7.00 8.95
CA ASP A 204 35.58 -6.99 7.52
C ASP A 204 34.37 -7.29 6.60
N LEU A 205 33.33 -7.93 7.15
CA LEU A 205 32.07 -8.20 6.46
C LEU A 205 31.22 -6.93 6.25
N LEU A 206 31.30 -5.96 7.16
CA LEU A 206 30.60 -4.67 7.03
C LEU A 206 31.37 -3.70 6.14
N GLY A 207 32.71 -3.82 6.07
CA GLY A 207 33.55 -3.11 5.10
C GLY A 207 33.29 -3.54 3.66
N GLY A 208 33.08 -4.84 3.42
CA GLY A 208 32.77 -5.39 2.11
C GLY A 208 31.38 -4.98 1.58
N LEU A 209 30.39 -4.80 2.46
CA LEU A 209 29.03 -4.42 2.08
C LEU A 209 28.91 -2.94 1.69
N LEU A 210 29.70 -2.06 2.31
CA LEU A 210 29.67 -0.62 2.05
C LEU A 210 30.54 -0.20 0.84
N GLY A 211 31.53 -1.03 0.46
CA GLY A 211 32.33 -0.81 -0.76
C GLY A 211 31.60 -1.17 -2.07
N GLY A 212 30.55 -2.00 -2.02
CA GLY A 212 29.84 -2.46 -3.22
C GLY A 212 28.80 -1.49 -3.79
N LEU A 213 28.43 -0.43 -3.06
CA LEU A 213 27.34 0.48 -3.46
C LEU A 213 27.81 1.71 -4.27
N THR A 214 29.12 1.96 -4.38
CA THR A 214 29.64 3.19 -5.02
C THR A 214 30.53 2.96 -6.25
N GLY A 215 30.69 1.71 -6.71
CA GLY A 215 31.56 1.37 -7.85
C GLY A 215 30.80 0.72 -9.01
N GLY A 216 30.54 1.46 -10.08
CA GLY A 216 30.13 0.91 -11.37
C GLY A 216 31.33 0.38 -12.16
N GLY A 217 31.22 -0.84 -12.71
CA GLY A 217 32.15 -1.36 -13.73
C GLY A 217 32.30 -2.88 -13.81
N SER A 218 31.59 -3.49 -14.77
CA SER A 218 31.93 -4.68 -15.58
C SER A 218 32.37 -6.03 -14.96
N SER A 219 31.57 -7.07 -15.29
CA SER A 219 31.92 -8.43 -15.74
C SER A 219 32.19 -9.60 -14.76
N GLN A 220 31.27 -10.58 -14.83
CA GLN A 220 31.42 -12.05 -14.94
C GLN A 220 31.61 -12.96 -13.69
N THR A 221 30.49 -13.62 -13.34
CA THR A 221 30.24 -15.00 -12.84
C THR A 221 31.09 -15.63 -11.72
N SER A 222 30.43 -16.01 -10.61
CA SER A 222 30.43 -17.37 -10.00
C SER A 222 29.43 -17.43 -8.84
N SER A 223 28.79 -18.59 -8.67
CA SER A 223 27.65 -18.91 -7.82
C SER A 223 27.90 -18.94 -6.31
N SER A 224 27.06 -18.24 -5.52
CA SER A 224 26.69 -18.67 -4.16
C SER A 224 25.30 -18.10 -3.82
N GLY A 225 24.29 -18.97 -3.79
CA GLY A 225 22.91 -18.61 -3.46
C GLY A 225 22.81 -18.06 -2.05
N GLY A 226 22.70 -16.74 -1.95
CA GLY A 226 22.35 -16.02 -0.74
C GLY A 226 20.86 -15.73 -0.70
N ILE A 227 20.32 -15.57 0.51
CA ILE A 227 18.91 -15.21 0.77
C ILE A 227 18.50 -13.91 0.05
N GLY A 228 19.47 -13.09 -0.37
CA GLY A 228 19.28 -11.93 -1.24
C GLY A 228 18.79 -12.24 -2.65
N ASP A 229 19.03 -13.46 -3.16
CA ASP A 229 18.61 -13.90 -4.50
C ASP A 229 17.11 -14.29 -4.54
N LEU A 230 16.52 -14.63 -3.38
CA LEU A 230 15.07 -14.87 -3.27
C LEU A 230 14.29 -13.56 -3.15
N VAL A 231 14.84 -12.56 -2.47
CA VAL A 231 14.29 -11.20 -2.44
C VAL A 231 14.49 -10.53 -3.82
N GLY A 232 15.63 -10.79 -4.47
CA GLY A 232 15.91 -10.39 -5.84
C GLY A 232 15.04 -11.08 -6.89
N SER A 233 14.71 -12.37 -6.72
CA SER A 233 13.80 -13.09 -7.62
C SER A 233 12.32 -12.75 -7.38
N LEU A 234 11.94 -12.31 -6.18
CA LEU A 234 10.58 -11.83 -5.88
C LEU A 234 10.38 -10.35 -6.26
N LEU A 235 11.48 -9.60 -6.43
CA LEU A 235 11.49 -8.20 -6.84
C LEU A 235 11.90 -8.00 -8.31
N GLY A 236 12.53 -9.00 -8.94
CA GLY A 236 13.15 -8.92 -10.26
C GLY A 236 12.50 -9.81 -11.33
N GLY A 237 11.27 -10.25 -11.13
CA GLY A 237 10.43 -10.86 -12.17
C GLY A 237 10.01 -9.84 -13.24
N GLN A 238 10.99 -9.22 -13.89
CA GLN A 238 10.83 -8.33 -15.03
C GLN A 238 10.67 -9.18 -16.28
N SER A 239 9.44 -9.60 -16.56
CA SER A 239 9.01 -10.00 -17.88
C SER A 239 8.39 -8.81 -18.60
N SER A 240 9.01 -8.48 -19.73
CA SER A 240 8.73 -7.42 -20.67
C SER A 240 7.26 -7.36 -21.13
N GLY A 241 6.71 -6.13 -21.21
CA GLY A 241 5.69 -5.79 -22.21
C GLY A 241 4.28 -5.50 -21.72
N SER A 242 4.09 -4.46 -20.90
CA SER A 242 3.11 -3.38 -21.13
C SER A 242 3.12 -2.40 -19.96
N GLN A 243 3.28 -1.11 -20.25
CA GLN A 243 3.04 -0.05 -19.28
C GLN A 243 1.55 -0.05 -18.91
N SER A 244 1.22 -0.61 -17.74
CA SER A 244 -0.02 -0.32 -17.04
C SER A 244 0.33 0.00 -15.60
N SER A 245 0.22 1.29 -15.27
CA SER A 245 0.35 1.82 -13.91
C SER A 245 -0.85 1.38 -13.06
N GLY A 246 -0.93 0.10 -12.73
CA GLY A 246 -1.87 -0.45 -11.76
C GLY A 246 -1.25 -0.44 -10.37
N LEU A 247 -2.02 -0.08 -9.35
CA LEU A 247 -1.57 -0.12 -7.97
C LEU A 247 -1.40 -1.58 -7.54
N ASP A 248 -0.21 -1.92 -7.05
CA ASP A 248 0.12 -3.26 -6.64
C ASP A 248 -0.62 -3.64 -5.34
N ALA A 249 -0.79 -4.93 -5.08
CA ALA A 249 -1.22 -5.40 -3.76
C ALA A 249 -0.30 -4.91 -2.63
N LYS A 250 0.96 -4.57 -2.98
CA LYS A 250 1.94 -3.92 -2.11
C LYS A 250 1.54 -2.48 -1.78
N ASP A 251 1.02 -1.73 -2.74
CA ASP A 251 0.56 -0.35 -2.53
C ASP A 251 -0.67 -0.35 -1.62
N LEU A 252 -1.63 -1.25 -1.86
CA LEU A 252 -2.80 -1.39 -0.99
C LEU A 252 -2.44 -1.85 0.43
N LEU A 253 -1.49 -2.78 0.57
CA LEU A 253 -0.98 -3.19 1.87
C LEU A 253 -0.26 -2.06 2.58
N SER A 254 0.55 -1.28 1.85
CA SER A 254 1.27 -0.14 2.40
C SER A 254 0.32 0.97 2.85
N LEU A 255 -0.79 1.17 2.13
CA LEU A 255 -1.89 2.07 2.51
C LEU A 255 -2.54 1.63 3.82
N GLY A 256 -2.87 0.34 3.92
CA GLY A 256 -3.44 -0.26 5.12
C GLY A 256 -2.49 -0.11 6.33
N LEU A 257 -1.19 -0.32 6.12
CA LEU A 257 -0.18 -0.14 7.15
C LEU A 257 0.00 1.33 7.54
N ALA A 258 0.02 2.26 6.59
CA ALA A 258 0.13 3.69 6.85
C ALA A 258 -1.07 4.20 7.65
N TYR A 259 -2.28 3.81 7.25
CA TYR A 259 -3.52 4.11 7.98
C TYR A 259 -3.48 3.52 9.41
N PHE A 260 -3.04 2.27 9.55
CA PHE A 260 -2.94 1.60 10.85
C PHE A 260 -1.87 2.23 11.76
N ALA A 261 -0.69 2.55 11.23
CA ALA A 261 0.37 3.23 11.95
C ALA A 261 -0.06 4.64 12.39
N ALA A 262 -0.73 5.40 11.51
CA ALA A 262 -1.34 6.68 11.84
C ALA A 262 -2.34 6.54 12.99
N LYS A 263 -3.22 5.53 12.95
CA LYS A 263 -4.17 5.24 14.02
C LYS A 263 -3.49 4.86 15.34
N GLN A 264 -2.43 4.06 15.30
CA GLN A 264 -1.62 3.70 16.48
C GLN A 264 -0.88 4.91 17.07
N SER A 265 -0.47 5.86 16.23
CA SER A 265 0.19 7.09 16.65
C SER A 265 -0.77 8.13 17.28
N GLY A 266 -2.07 7.83 17.35
CA GLY A 266 -3.08 8.73 17.89
C GLY A 266 -3.56 9.81 16.91
N GLN A 267 -3.22 9.71 15.63
CA GLN A 267 -3.76 10.62 14.61
C GLN A 267 -5.26 10.40 14.41
N SER A 268 -5.97 11.47 14.08
CA SER A 268 -7.38 11.38 13.75
C SER A 268 -7.58 10.59 12.45
N ASN A 269 -8.76 9.95 12.32
CA ASN A 269 -9.10 9.13 11.16
C ASN A 269 -8.94 9.89 9.84
N LEU A 270 -9.31 11.17 9.85
CA LEU A 270 -9.26 12.03 8.67
C LEU A 270 -7.81 12.28 8.23
N GLN A 271 -6.89 12.58 9.16
CA GLN A 271 -5.48 12.79 8.83
C GLN A 271 -4.83 11.54 8.25
N ALA A 272 -5.13 10.37 8.82
CA ALA A 272 -4.64 9.09 8.31
C ALA A 272 -5.10 8.85 6.87
N ILE A 273 -6.39 9.08 6.59
CA ILE A 273 -6.97 8.95 5.24
C ILE A 273 -6.36 9.97 4.29
N MET A 274 -6.17 11.22 4.70
CA MET A 274 -5.55 12.24 3.86
C MET A 274 -4.13 11.83 3.46
N GLN A 275 -3.29 11.37 4.40
CA GLN A 275 -1.93 10.90 4.09
C GLN A 275 -1.92 9.74 3.10
N ALA A 276 -2.80 8.76 3.32
CA ALA A 276 -3.03 7.64 2.42
C ALA A 276 -3.43 8.11 1.01
N LEU A 277 -4.38 9.05 0.91
CA LEU A 277 -4.87 9.57 -0.36
C LEU A 277 -3.82 10.38 -1.13
N GLY A 278 -2.98 11.12 -0.40
CA GLY A 278 -1.88 11.93 -0.95
C GLY A 278 -0.86 11.10 -1.74
N SER A 279 -0.68 9.83 -1.39
CA SER A 279 0.32 8.95 -1.99
C SER A 279 -0.27 8.00 -3.05
N ALA A 280 -1.51 7.55 -2.87
CA ALA A 280 -2.08 6.45 -3.65
C ALA A 280 -3.15 6.86 -4.67
N SER A 281 -3.63 8.11 -4.67
CA SER A 281 -4.79 8.51 -5.47
C SER A 281 -4.55 9.77 -6.30
N PRO A 282 -5.16 9.87 -7.51
CA PRO A 282 -5.24 11.13 -8.24
C PRO A 282 -5.88 12.28 -7.44
N LEU A 283 -6.72 11.99 -6.44
CA LEU A 283 -7.31 12.99 -5.54
C LEU A 283 -6.27 13.61 -4.60
N GLY A 284 -5.12 12.98 -4.40
CA GLY A 284 -4.03 13.49 -3.57
C GLY A 284 -3.24 14.65 -4.19
N LYS A 285 -3.45 14.94 -5.48
CA LYS A 285 -2.67 15.94 -6.23
C LYS A 285 -2.98 17.39 -5.83
N ARG A 286 -4.17 17.63 -5.29
CA ARG A 286 -4.58 18.96 -4.79
C ARG A 286 -5.12 18.83 -3.38
N GLN A 287 -4.86 19.82 -2.54
CA GLN A 287 -5.25 19.79 -1.13
C GLN A 287 -6.77 19.75 -0.94
N ASP A 288 -7.52 20.47 -1.75
CA ASP A 288 -8.99 20.49 -1.74
C ASP A 288 -9.60 19.14 -2.18
N GLN A 289 -9.04 18.52 -3.22
CA GLN A 289 -9.41 17.16 -3.66
C GLN A 289 -9.07 16.11 -2.58
N GLN A 290 -7.94 16.28 -1.90
CA GLN A 290 -7.53 15.40 -0.82
C GLN A 290 -8.49 15.49 0.38
N GLN A 291 -8.89 16.72 0.74
CA GLN A 291 -9.84 16.95 1.83
C GLN A 291 -11.23 16.37 1.49
N SER A 292 -11.76 16.67 0.31
CA SER A 292 -13.08 16.18 -0.08
C SER A 292 -13.09 14.65 -0.24
N GLY A 293 -12.04 14.06 -0.84
CA GLY A 293 -11.87 12.62 -0.93
C GLY A 293 -11.79 11.95 0.44
N ALA A 294 -11.07 12.56 1.39
CA ALA A 294 -10.97 12.04 2.75
C ALA A 294 -12.30 12.08 3.50
N LEU A 295 -13.12 13.13 3.30
CA LEU A 295 -14.48 13.20 3.84
C LEU A 295 -15.38 12.10 3.29
N VAL A 296 -15.34 11.85 1.97
CA VAL A 296 -16.10 10.76 1.32
C VAL A 296 -15.74 9.42 1.96
N ILE A 297 -14.45 9.09 2.04
CA ILE A 297 -13.97 7.82 2.60
C ILE A 297 -14.35 7.69 4.08
N ASN A 298 -14.09 8.73 4.87
CA ASN A 298 -14.41 8.74 6.29
C ASN A 298 -15.91 8.52 6.53
N THR A 299 -16.76 9.12 5.69
CA THR A 299 -18.22 8.94 5.78
C THR A 299 -18.61 7.49 5.53
N ILE A 300 -18.12 6.90 4.43
CA ILE A 300 -18.40 5.50 4.10
C ILE A 300 -17.91 4.58 5.23
N LEU A 301 -16.67 4.76 5.70
CA LEU A 301 -16.11 3.95 6.80
C LEU A 301 -16.91 4.09 8.11
N ASN A 302 -17.37 5.29 8.44
CA ASN A 302 -18.21 5.50 9.62
C ASN A 302 -19.55 4.78 9.50
N MET A 303 -20.18 4.78 8.32
CA MET A 303 -21.42 4.03 8.09
C MET A 303 -21.22 2.52 8.21
N LEU A 304 -20.03 2.02 7.84
CA LEU A 304 -19.66 0.60 8.01
C LEU A 304 -19.38 0.23 9.46
N GLY A 305 -18.71 1.11 10.21
CA GLY A 305 -18.31 0.86 11.60
C GLY A 305 -19.39 1.15 12.64
N SER A 306 -20.47 1.85 12.27
CA SER A 306 -21.59 2.18 13.16
C SER A 306 -22.67 1.09 13.22
N LYS A 307 -22.38 -0.13 12.74
CA LYS A 307 -23.28 -1.29 12.74
C LYS A 307 -22.78 -2.42 13.62
#